data_AF-A0A519MWM3-F1
#
_entry.id   AF-A0A519MWM3-F1
#
_cell.length_a   1.000
_cell.length_b   1.000
_cell.length_c   1.000
_cell.angle_alpha   90.00
_cell.angle_beta   90.00
_cell.angle_gamma   90.00
#
_symmetry.space_group_name_H-M   'P 1'
#
loop_
_entity.id
_entity.type
_entity.pdbx_description
1 polymer ?
#
loop_
_entity_poly.entity_id
_entity_poly.type
_entity_poly.pdbx_seq_one_letter_code
_entity_poly.pdbx_strand_id
1 'polypeptide(L)'
;MTSTLPVVIVIAALLTLVFVYRKSIAKHLDREIEKNQELNETDDEKEYLRQLYSSLSSDELIAMKNSGHLPEKEVAAIERVLIERQMPPPLP
;
A
#
# COMPACT_ATOMS: atom_id res chain seq x y z
N MET A 1 59.41 -1.70 -11.44
CA MET A 1 58.24 -0.80 -11.33
C MET A 1 57.00 -1.65 -11.56
N THR A 2 56.28 -2.01 -10.51
CA THR A 2 55.03 -2.80 -10.60
C THR A 2 53.94 -1.91 -11.20
N SER A 3 53.43 -2.28 -12.37
CA SER A 3 52.34 -1.55 -13.04
C SER A 3 51.10 -1.54 -12.13
N THR A 4 50.79 -0.36 -11.58
CA THR A 4 49.58 -0.08 -10.78
C THR A 4 48.33 0.09 -11.64
N LEU A 5 48.51 0.25 -12.96
CA LEU A 5 47.45 0.41 -13.96
C LEU A 5 46.34 -0.66 -13.90
N PRO A 6 46.64 -1.98 -13.87
CA PRO A 6 45.60 -3.01 -13.75
C PRO A 6 44.83 -2.95 -12.43
N VAL A 7 45.47 -2.56 -11.33
CA VAL A 7 44.83 -2.47 -10.00
C VAL A 7 43.81 -1.33 -9.97
N VAL A 8 44.14 -0.17 -10.57
CA VAL A 8 43.23 0.98 -10.64
C VAL A 8 41.97 0.66 -11.45
N ILE A 9 42.10 -0.10 -12.55
CA ILE A 9 40.97 -0.51 -13.38
C ILE A 9 40.03 -1.45 -12.62
N VAL A 10 40.57 -2.41 -11.88
CA VAL A 10 39.77 -3.34 -11.05
C VAL A 10 39.02 -2.58 -9.95
N ILE A 11 39.67 -1.62 -9.29
CA ILE A 11 39.03 -0.80 -8.25
C ILE A 11 37.91 0.06 -8.84
N ALA A 12 38.15 0.70 -9.99
CA ALA A 12 37.14 1.49 -10.67
C ALA A 12 35.94 0.63 -11.11
N ALA A 13 36.18 -0.58 -11.62
CA ALA A 13 35.13 -1.53 -11.97
C ALA A 13 34.29 -1.94 -10.76
N LEU A 14 34.92 -2.24 -9.62
CA LEU A 14 34.24 -2.58 -8.37
C LEU A 14 33.40 -1.42 -7.83
N LEU A 15 33.93 -0.19 -7.83
CA LEU A 15 33.18 1.00 -7.41
C LEU A 15 31.97 1.26 -8.31
N THR A 16 32.14 1.09 -9.62
CA THR A 16 31.04 1.25 -10.59
C THR A 16 29.97 0.17 -10.37
N LEU A 17 30.37 -1.08 -10.12
CA LEU A 17 29.46 -2.18 -9.82
C LEU A 17 28.66 -1.90 -8.54
N VAL A 18 29.32 -1.47 -7.45
CA VAL A 18 28.67 -1.14 -6.18
C VAL A 18 27.70 0.04 -6.34
N PHE A 19 28.06 1.06 -7.12
CA PHE A 19 27.21 2.23 -7.35
C PHE A 19 25.95 1.87 -8.14
N VAL A 20 26.09 1.05 -9.20
CA VAL A 20 24.95 0.54 -9.99
C VAL A 20 24.06 -0.37 -9.14
N TYR A 21 24.64 -1.25 -8.32
CA TYR A 21 23.89 -2.12 -7.42
C TYR A 21 23.12 -1.34 -6.36
N ARG A 22 23.73 -0.33 -5.71
CA ARG A 22 23.02 0.50 -4.72
C ARG A 22 21.83 1.23 -5.32
N LYS A 23 21.96 1.76 -6.54
CA LYS A 23 20.86 2.44 -7.24
C LYS A 23 19.73 1.49 -7.63
N SER A 24 20.06 0.27 -8.03
CA SER A 24 19.08 -0.78 -8.36
C SER A 24 18.35 -1.31 -7.12
N ILE A 25 19.08 -1.53 -6.03
CA ILE A 25 18.52 -1.98 -4.75
C ILE A 25 17.58 -0.92 -4.17
N ALA A 26 17.96 0.36 -4.15
CA ALA A 26 17.07 1.43 -3.69
C ALA A 26 15.77 1.48 -4.50
N LYS A 27 15.85 1.33 -5.82
CA LYS A 27 14.67 1.33 -6.70
C LYS A 27 13.80 0.07 -6.53
N HIS A 28 14.40 -1.07 -6.19
CA HIS A 28 13.65 -2.28 -5.86
C HIS A 28 13.04 -2.21 -4.45
N LEU A 29 13.75 -1.64 -3.48
CA LEU A 29 13.26 -1.47 -2.11
C LEU A 29 12.07 -0.52 -2.08
N ASP A 30 12.14 0.63 -2.77
CA ASP A 30 11.02 1.58 -2.86
C ASP A 30 9.80 0.93 -3.53
N ARG A 31 10.02 0.13 -4.57
CA ARG A 31 8.94 -0.57 -5.28
C ARG A 31 8.35 -1.72 -4.49
N GLU A 32 9.14 -2.42 -3.67
CA GLU A 32 8.63 -3.45 -2.76
C GLU A 32 7.99 -2.85 -1.49
N ILE A 33 8.43 -1.67 -1.02
CA ILE A 33 7.77 -0.92 0.05
C ILE A 33 6.42 -0.39 -0.42
N GLU A 34 6.35 0.20 -1.62
CA GLU A 34 5.10 0.67 -2.23
C GLU A 34 4.13 -0.50 -2.45
N LYS A 35 4.62 -1.62 -2.98
CA LYS A 35 3.81 -2.83 -3.19
C LYS A 35 3.41 -3.51 -1.88
N ASN A 36 4.25 -3.49 -0.84
CA ASN A 36 3.87 -3.94 0.50
C ASN A 36 2.91 -2.97 1.19
N GLN A 37 2.97 -1.66 0.97
CA GLN A 37 1.98 -0.72 1.50
C GLN A 37 0.61 -0.88 0.82
N GLU A 38 0.57 -1.25 -0.46
CA GLU A 38 -0.68 -1.62 -1.15
C GLU A 38 -1.22 -3.00 -0.72
N LEU A 39 -0.34 -3.94 -0.32
CA LEU A 39 -0.73 -5.30 0.09
C LEU A 39 -0.92 -5.48 1.61
N ASN A 40 -0.34 -4.61 2.46
CA ASN A 40 -0.54 -4.52 3.91
C ASN A 40 -1.58 -3.46 4.28
N GLU A 41 -2.67 -3.35 3.51
CA GLU A 41 -3.94 -3.10 4.18
C GLU A 41 -4.26 -4.35 5.01
N THR A 42 -3.68 -4.40 6.21
CA THR A 42 -3.96 -5.43 7.21
C THR A 42 -5.47 -5.57 7.35
N ASP A 43 -5.98 -6.80 7.42
CA ASP A 43 -7.39 -7.07 7.65
C ASP A 43 -7.95 -6.27 8.85
N ASP A 44 -7.07 -5.91 9.80
CA ASP A 44 -7.35 -5.00 10.92
C ASP A 44 -7.81 -3.59 10.51
N GLU A 45 -7.25 -2.99 9.45
CA GLU A 45 -7.66 -1.66 8.97
C GLU A 45 -9.03 -1.72 8.30
N LYS A 46 -9.31 -2.79 7.56
CA LYS A 46 -10.63 -3.04 6.96
C LYS A 46 -11.68 -3.29 8.04
N GLU A 47 -11.35 -4.06 9.06
CA GLU A 47 -12.24 -4.31 10.20
C GLU A 47 -12.44 -3.04 11.03
N TYR A 48 -11.40 -2.21 11.22
CA TYR A 48 -11.51 -0.92 11.88
C TYR A 48 -12.46 0.02 11.13
N LEU A 49 -12.30 0.17 9.82
CA LEU A 49 -13.20 1.00 9.00
C LEU A 49 -14.62 0.44 9.00
N ARG A 50 -14.78 -0.89 8.92
CA ARG A 50 -16.10 -1.53 9.04
C ARG A 50 -16.76 -1.20 10.38
N GLN A 51 -16.04 -1.33 11.50
CA GLN A 51 -16.57 -1.00 12.82
C GLN A 51 -16.92 0.48 12.93
N LEU A 52 -16.05 1.38 12.47
CA LEU A 52 -16.27 2.81 12.45
C LEU A 52 -17.58 3.17 11.73
N TYR A 53 -17.77 2.68 10.51
CA TYR A 53 -18.96 2.97 9.70
C TYR A 53 -20.20 2.15 10.10
N SER A 54 -20.03 0.98 10.73
CA SER A 54 -21.15 0.19 11.24
C SER A 54 -21.92 0.87 12.37
N SER A 55 -21.31 1.86 13.03
CA SER A 55 -21.94 2.66 14.09
C SER A 55 -22.78 3.83 13.56
N LEU A 56 -22.55 4.26 12.31
CA LEU A 56 -23.24 5.39 11.69
C LEU A 56 -24.58 4.98 11.06
N SER A 57 -25.53 5.91 10.96
CA SER A 57 -26.80 5.63 10.27
C SER A 57 -26.61 5.47 8.75
N SER A 58 -27.50 4.75 8.09
CA SER A 58 -27.42 4.55 6.63
C SER A 58 -27.50 5.87 5.86
N ASP A 59 -28.24 6.86 6.37
CA ASP A 59 -28.35 8.20 5.75
C ASP A 59 -27.05 8.99 5.87
N GLU A 60 -26.35 8.92 7.01
CA GLU A 60 -25.03 9.54 7.19
C GLU A 60 -23.99 8.90 6.28
N LEU A 61 -24.00 7.57 6.16
CA LEU A 61 -23.11 6.83 5.26
C LEU A 61 -23.32 7.22 3.79
N ILE A 62 -24.57 7.41 3.37
CA ILE A 62 -24.91 7.86 2.01
C ILE A 62 -24.47 9.31 1.80
N ALA A 63 -24.67 10.19 2.77
CA ALA A 63 -24.21 11.59 2.72
C ALA A 63 -22.68 11.68 2.63
N MET A 64 -21.98 10.87 3.42
CA MET A 64 -20.52 10.76 3.41
C MET A 64 -20.01 10.27 2.06
N LYS A 65 -20.59 9.20 1.50
CA LYS A 65 -20.27 8.71 0.15
C LYS A 65 -20.46 9.78 -0.92
N ASN A 66 -21.57 10.53 -0.85
CA ASN A 66 -21.92 11.55 -1.85
C ASN A 66 -21.14 12.86 -1.69
N SER A 67 -20.39 13.04 -0.59
CA SER A 67 -19.56 14.22 -0.36
C SER A 67 -18.36 14.31 -1.32
N GLY A 68 -17.95 13.19 -1.93
CA GLY A 68 -16.86 13.14 -2.92
C GLY A 68 -15.46 13.41 -2.37
N HIS A 69 -15.31 13.60 -1.05
CA HIS A 69 -14.03 13.91 -0.40
C HIS A 69 -13.36 12.70 0.26
N LEU A 70 -14.00 11.53 0.23
CA LEU A 70 -13.49 10.33 0.88
C LEU A 70 -12.50 9.59 -0.03
N PRO A 71 -11.42 9.02 0.56
CA PRO A 71 -10.55 8.11 -0.17
C PRO A 71 -11.33 6.86 -0.60
N GLU A 72 -10.92 6.24 -1.72
CA GLU A 72 -11.61 5.10 -2.34
C GLU A 72 -11.84 3.92 -1.37
N LYS A 73 -10.91 3.73 -0.44
CA LYS A 73 -10.96 2.70 0.61
C LYS A 73 -12.13 2.90 1.59
N GLU A 74 -12.36 4.15 1.99
CA GLU A 74 -13.48 4.50 2.88
C GLU A 74 -14.81 4.36 2.15
N VAL A 75 -14.86 4.75 0.87
CA VAL A 75 -16.04 4.54 0.02
C VAL A 75 -16.38 3.04 -0.08
N ALA A 76 -15.38 2.18 -0.34
CA ALA A 76 -15.58 0.74 -0.41
C ALA A 76 -16.02 0.12 0.93
N ALA A 77 -15.50 0.61 2.05
CA ALA A 77 -15.92 0.16 3.38
C ALA A 77 -17.38 0.56 3.68
N ILE A 78 -17.76 1.81 3.36
CA ILE A 78 -19.13 2.31 3.50
C ILE A 78 -20.11 1.50 2.64
N GLU A 79 -19.76 1.22 1.39
CA GLU A 79 -20.59 0.40 0.50
C GLU A 79 -20.82 -1.00 1.05
N ARG A 80 -19.77 -1.66 1.56
CA ARG A 80 -19.92 -2.98 2.19
C ARG A 80 -20.88 -2.95 3.38
N VAL A 81 -20.75 -1.96 4.26
CA VAL A 81 -21.66 -1.81 5.41
C VAL A 81 -23.11 -1.57 4.95
N LEU A 82 -23.33 -0.74 3.94
CA LEU A 82 -24.66 -0.50 3.37
C LEU A 82 -25.25 -1.76 2.71
N ILE A 83 -24.43 -2.57 2.05
CA ILE A 83 -24.83 -3.84 1.44
C ILE A 83 -25.17 -4.89 2.52
N GLU A 84 -24.33 -5.03 3.55
CA GLU A 84 -24.56 -5.93 4.69
C GLU A 84 -25.87 -5.63 5.42
N ARG A 85 -26.22 -4.35 5.57
CA ARG A 85 -27.48 -3.91 6.19
C ARG A 85 -28.72 -4.14 5.32
N GLN A 86 -28.55 -4.15 3.99
CA GLN A 86 -29.63 -4.44 3.04
C GLN A 86 -29.83 -5.93 2.83
N MET A 87 -28.85 -6.77 3.16
CA MET A 87 -29.02 -8.21 3.11
C MET A 87 -29.97 -8.67 4.22
N PRO A 88 -31.04 -9.41 3.88
CA PRO A 88 -31.83 -10.08 4.91
C PRO A 88 -30.93 -11.07 5.66
N PRO A 89 -31.07 -11.19 6.99
CA PRO A 89 -30.25 -12.13 7.75
C PRO A 89 -30.46 -13.55 7.20
N PRO A 90 -29.40 -14.39 7.13
CA PRO A 90 -29.54 -15.75 6.65
C PRO A 90 -30.57 -16.48 7.53
N LEU A 91 -31.56 -17.11 6.88
CA LEU A 91 -32.59 -17.89 7.56
C LEU A 91 -31.94 -19.08 8.31
N PRO A 92 -32.40 -19.37 9.55
CA PRO A 92 -31.88 -20.46 10.38
C PRO A 92 -32.20 -21.85 9.84
#